data_AF-A0A1G0D4Y9-F1
#
_entry.id   AF-A0A1G0D4Y9-F1
#
_cell.length_a   1.000
_cell.length_b   1.000
_cell.length_c   1.000
_cell.angle_alpha   90.00
_cell.angle_beta   90.00
_cell.angle_gamma   90.00
#
_symmetry.space_group_name_H-M   'P 1'
#
loop_
_entity.id
_entity.type
_entity.pdbx_description
1 polymer ?
#
loop_
_entity_poly.entity_id
_entity_poly.type
_entity_poly.pdbx_seq_one_letter_code
_entity_poly.pdbx_strand_id
1 'polypeptide(L)'
;MQVLVIHSNQYKVGAVGNLAACEAKEFLTNPEASYQASADGLLILLERISHEGLANIPDVLSHCVDKNEKIYELIKGKLRLFYFKAEDDFLIICTTGLIKKTQAVDQKHVKKAIRLKHEYLEAVKQNKLIVIEENENGD
;
A
#
# COMPACT_ATOMS: atom_id res chain seq x y z
N MET A 1 -14.28 3.87 7.46
CA MET A 1 -13.18 3.22 6.70
C MET A 1 -12.20 2.64 7.70
N GLN A 2 -11.59 1.49 7.43
CA GLN A 2 -10.56 0.92 8.28
C GLN A 2 -9.21 0.94 7.56
N VAL A 3 -8.15 1.27 8.30
CA VAL A 3 -6.76 1.24 7.83
C VAL A 3 -5.94 0.44 8.82
N LEU A 4 -5.26 -0.58 8.33
CA LEU A 4 -4.30 -1.37 9.06
C LEU A 4 -2.91 -0.72 8.94
N VAL A 5 -2.24 -0.51 10.06
CA VAL A 5 -0.84 -0.09 10.08
C VAL A 5 0.03 -1.28 9.68
N ILE A 6 0.87 -1.10 8.65
CA ILE A 6 1.86 -2.10 8.21
C ILE A 6 3.21 -1.82 8.87
N HIS A 7 3.68 -0.58 8.82
CA HIS A 7 4.90 -0.14 9.49
C HIS A 7 4.67 1.22 10.15
N SER A 8 5.24 1.42 11.33
CA SER A 8 5.16 2.67 12.09
C SER A 8 6.53 3.03 12.64
N ASN A 9 7.37 3.60 11.79
CA ASN A 9 8.70 4.10 12.15
C ASN A 9 8.69 5.64 12.18
N GLN A 10 9.57 6.31 11.42
CA GLN A 10 9.53 7.77 11.27
C GLN A 10 8.23 8.24 10.60
N TYR A 11 7.72 7.42 9.69
CA TYR A 11 6.48 7.62 8.95
C TYR A 11 5.58 6.39 9.09
N LYS A 12 4.26 6.59 9.23
CA LYS A 12 3.32 5.46 9.18
C LYS A 12 3.02 5.06 7.74
N VAL A 13 3.05 3.77 7.49
CA VAL A 13 2.64 3.13 6.24
C VAL A 13 1.44 2.25 6.56
N GLY A 14 0.31 2.54 5.91
CA GLY A 14 -0.94 1.82 6.14
C GLY A 14 -1.41 1.06 4.92
N ALA A 15 -2.42 0.22 5.10
CA ALA A 15 -3.21 -0.38 4.04
C ALA A 15 -4.69 -0.30 4.35
N VAL A 16 -5.51 -0.10 3.31
CA VAL A 16 -6.96 -0.19 3.44
C VAL A 16 -7.37 -1.61 3.80
N GLY A 17 -8.15 -1.76 4.87
CA GLY A 17 -8.63 -3.04 5.36
C GLY A 17 -8.60 -3.15 6.88
N ASN A 18 -8.83 -4.37 7.37
CA ASN A 18 -8.73 -4.71 8.79
C ASN A 18 -7.94 -6.02 8.97
N LEU A 19 -7.83 -6.51 10.21
CA LEU A 19 -7.08 -7.73 10.52
C LEU A 19 -7.60 -8.98 9.81
N ALA A 20 -8.90 -9.04 9.52
CA ALA A 20 -9.53 -10.20 8.88
C ALA A 20 -9.56 -10.10 7.35
N ALA A 21 -9.52 -8.90 6.80
CA ALA A 21 -9.59 -8.64 5.36
C ALA A 21 -8.74 -7.42 5.00
N CYS A 22 -7.53 -7.66 4.52
CA CYS A 22 -6.64 -6.63 4.03
C CYS A 22 -5.88 -7.14 2.81
N GLU A 23 -6.37 -6.80 1.63
CA GLU A 23 -5.87 -7.32 0.36
C GLU A 23 -4.40 -6.98 0.10
N ALA A 24 -3.96 -5.79 0.47
CA ALA A 24 -2.55 -5.42 0.35
C ALA A 24 -1.66 -6.29 1.26
N LYS A 25 -2.09 -6.55 2.51
CA LYS A 25 -1.35 -7.41 3.43
C LYS A 25 -1.37 -8.86 2.98
N GLU A 26 -2.54 -9.41 2.66
CA GLU A 26 -2.70 -10.78 2.16
C GLU A 26 -1.85 -11.04 0.91
N PHE A 27 -1.78 -10.07 -0.01
CA PHE A 27 -0.93 -10.14 -1.19
C PHE A 27 0.56 -10.23 -0.87
N LEU A 28 1.01 -9.59 0.22
CA LEU A 28 2.40 -9.59 0.65
C LEU A 28 2.75 -10.81 1.52
N THR A 29 1.81 -11.30 2.34
CA THR A 29 2.08 -12.37 3.30
C THR A 29 1.75 -13.76 2.78
N ASN A 30 0.88 -13.87 1.77
CA ASN A 30 0.50 -15.15 1.16
C ASN A 30 0.68 -15.15 -0.38
N PRO A 31 1.89 -14.86 -0.89
CA PRO A 31 2.14 -14.93 -2.33
C PRO A 31 2.26 -16.39 -2.81
N GLU A 32 2.06 -16.63 -4.10
CA GLU A 32 2.50 -17.91 -4.69
C GLU A 32 4.02 -18.07 -4.49
N ALA A 33 4.50 -19.30 -4.26
CA ALA A 33 5.90 -19.57 -3.95
C ALA A 33 6.91 -18.94 -4.93
N SER A 34 6.54 -18.83 -6.22
CA SER A 34 7.38 -18.20 -7.25
C SER A 34 7.58 -16.69 -7.08
N TYR A 35 6.76 -16.04 -6.25
CA TYR A 35 6.77 -14.60 -6.00
C TYR A 35 7.21 -14.23 -4.58
N GLN A 36 7.53 -15.19 -3.71
CA GLN A 36 7.89 -14.92 -2.30
C GLN A 36 8.99 -13.86 -2.18
N ALA A 37 10.11 -14.04 -2.90
CA ALA A 37 11.22 -13.07 -2.87
C ALA A 37 10.83 -11.66 -3.38
N SER A 38 9.81 -11.58 -4.24
CA SER A 38 9.29 -10.27 -4.69
C SER A 38 8.36 -9.65 -3.64
N ALA A 39 7.59 -10.45 -2.91
CA ALA A 39 6.75 -9.98 -1.82
C ALA A 39 7.60 -9.50 -0.63
N ASP A 40 8.62 -10.28 -0.25
CA ASP A 40 9.61 -9.89 0.77
C ASP A 40 10.30 -8.57 0.39
N GLY A 41 10.66 -8.44 -0.90
CA GLY A 41 11.25 -7.22 -1.42
C GLY A 41 10.31 -6.01 -1.41
N LEU A 42 8.99 -6.20 -1.49
CA LEU A 42 8.01 -5.12 -1.31
C LEU A 42 7.85 -4.77 0.18
N LEU A 43 7.83 -5.75 1.07
CA LEU A 43 7.79 -5.51 2.52
C LEU A 43 9.01 -4.69 2.98
N ILE A 44 10.22 -5.08 2.57
CA ILE A 44 11.45 -4.31 2.84
C ILE A 44 11.36 -2.90 2.27
N LEU A 45 10.74 -2.73 1.09
CA LEU A 45 10.56 -1.40 0.50
C LEU A 45 9.57 -0.54 1.31
N LEU A 46 8.48 -1.12 1.83
CA LEU A 46 7.54 -0.42 2.70
C LEU A 46 8.19 -0.04 4.04
N GLU A 47 8.95 -0.94 4.64
CA GLU A 47 9.74 -0.67 5.83
C GLU A 47 10.71 0.48 5.58
N ARG A 48 11.46 0.44 4.48
CA ARG A 48 12.35 1.54 4.09
C ARG A 48 11.62 2.87 3.92
N ILE A 49 10.45 2.87 3.27
CA ILE A 49 9.61 4.08 3.13
C ILE A 49 9.17 4.59 4.50
N SER A 50 8.87 3.71 5.45
CA SER A 50 8.51 4.10 6.82
C SER A 50 9.68 4.75 7.58
N HIS A 51 10.93 4.43 7.23
CA HIS A 51 12.13 5.05 7.81
C HIS A 51 12.58 6.31 7.09
N GLU A 52 12.68 6.28 5.76
CA GLU A 52 13.35 7.32 4.96
C GLU A 52 12.37 8.26 4.23
N GLY A 53 11.09 7.90 4.21
CA GLY A 53 10.09 8.56 3.39
C GLY A 53 10.20 8.21 1.90
N LEU A 54 9.51 8.99 1.05
CA LEU A 54 9.44 8.74 -0.39
C LEU A 54 10.53 9.44 -1.21
N ALA A 55 11.28 10.37 -0.62
CA ALA A 55 12.17 11.26 -1.38
C ALA A 55 13.31 10.52 -2.10
N ASN A 56 13.76 9.39 -1.53
CA ASN A 56 14.89 8.61 -2.05
C ASN A 56 14.46 7.30 -2.72
N ILE A 57 13.17 7.14 -3.03
CA ILE A 57 12.68 5.95 -3.72
C ILE A 57 12.86 6.15 -5.22
N PRO A 58 13.70 5.33 -5.90
CA PRO A 58 13.90 5.45 -7.34
C PRO A 58 12.61 5.20 -8.13
N ASP A 59 12.46 5.89 -9.27
CA ASP A 59 11.30 5.72 -10.18
C ASP A 59 11.10 4.27 -10.68
N VAL A 60 12.17 3.47 -10.73
CA VAL A 60 12.10 2.05 -11.09
C VAL A 60 11.41 1.20 -10.01
N LEU A 61 11.37 1.69 -8.76
CA LEU A 61 10.71 1.04 -7.62
C LEU A 61 9.37 1.69 -7.28
N SER A 62 9.11 2.93 -7.72
CA SER A 62 7.83 3.60 -7.55
C SER A 62 7.44 4.45 -8.76
N HIS A 63 6.27 4.18 -9.35
CA HIS A 63 5.81 4.89 -10.55
C HIS A 63 4.38 5.42 -10.40
N CYS A 64 4.10 6.61 -10.96
CA CYS A 64 2.76 7.17 -11.00
C CYS A 64 1.95 6.57 -12.17
N VAL A 65 0.90 5.84 -11.85
CA VAL A 65 0.03 5.15 -12.83
C VAL A 65 -1.21 5.96 -13.19
N ASP A 66 -1.62 6.89 -12.33
CA ASP A 66 -2.67 7.87 -12.61
C ASP A 66 -2.24 9.23 -12.05
N LYS A 67 -2.00 10.20 -12.94
CA LYS A 67 -1.53 11.55 -12.57
C LYS A 67 -2.63 12.44 -12.01
N ASN A 68 -3.88 12.22 -12.44
CA ASN A 68 -5.02 13.04 -12.02
C ASN A 68 -5.38 12.71 -10.57
N GLU A 69 -5.44 11.42 -10.27
CA GLU A 69 -5.74 10.91 -8.94
C GLU A 69 -4.50 10.64 -8.10
N LYS A 70 -3.30 10.91 -8.61
CA LYS A 70 -2.02 10.67 -7.92
C LYS A 70 -1.95 9.26 -7.32
N ILE A 71 -2.26 8.25 -8.14
CA ILE A 71 -2.10 6.84 -7.80
C ILE A 71 -0.72 6.38 -8.25
N TYR A 72 -0.05 5.65 -7.39
CA TYR A 72 1.30 5.14 -7.60
C TYR A 72 1.33 3.62 -7.45
N GLU A 73 2.33 2.97 -8.03
CA GLU A 73 2.63 1.56 -7.83
C GLU A 73 4.06 1.39 -7.30
N LEU A 74 4.23 0.55 -6.28
CA LEU A 74 5.53 0.01 -5.90
C LEU A 74 5.83 -1.24 -6.72
N ILE A 75 7.09 -1.40 -7.12
CA ILE A 75 7.51 -2.40 -8.11
C ILE A 75 8.56 -3.33 -7.51
N LYS A 76 8.27 -4.64 -7.53
CA LYS A 76 9.29 -5.68 -7.32
C LYS A 76 9.04 -6.87 -8.23
N GLY A 77 9.93 -7.10 -9.19
CA GLY A 77 9.76 -8.13 -10.21
C GLY A 77 8.43 -7.94 -10.96
N LYS A 78 7.58 -8.97 -10.93
CA LYS A 78 6.23 -8.91 -11.50
C LYS A 78 5.17 -8.37 -10.55
N LEU A 79 5.47 -8.21 -9.26
CA LEU A 79 4.49 -7.70 -8.30
C LEU A 79 4.37 -6.18 -8.43
N ARG A 80 3.13 -5.70 -8.27
CA ARG A 80 2.77 -4.29 -8.19
C ARG A 80 1.91 -4.09 -6.95
N LEU A 81 2.23 -3.09 -6.14
CA LEU A 81 1.44 -2.71 -4.99
C LEU A 81 1.00 -1.25 -5.14
N PHE A 82 -0.31 -1.03 -5.27
CA PHE A 82 -0.84 0.31 -5.51
C PHE A 82 -1.01 1.08 -4.20
N TYR A 83 -0.64 2.35 -4.23
CA TYR A 83 -0.77 3.24 -3.08
C TYR A 83 -1.10 4.68 -3.51
N PHE A 84 -1.54 5.48 -2.55
CA PHE A 84 -1.61 6.93 -2.64
C PHE A 84 -0.91 7.56 -1.43
N LYS A 85 -0.43 8.80 -1.59
CA LYS A 85 0.11 9.58 -0.47
C LYS A 85 -1.03 10.07 0.40
N ALA A 86 -0.92 9.93 1.72
CA ALA A 86 -1.83 10.54 2.68
C ALA A 86 -1.19 11.80 3.28
N GLU A 87 -2.02 12.71 3.79
CA GLU A 87 -1.59 13.99 4.36
C GLU A 87 -1.78 14.05 5.89
N ASP A 88 -2.32 12.99 6.49
CA ASP A 88 -2.56 12.86 7.93
C ASP A 88 -1.44 12.05 8.62
N ASP A 89 -1.79 11.19 9.58
CA ASP A 89 -0.86 10.33 10.33
C ASP A 89 -0.07 9.34 9.46
N PHE A 90 -0.48 9.14 8.20
CA PHE A 90 0.15 8.21 7.26
C PHE A 90 0.88 8.95 6.15
N LEU A 91 2.06 8.45 5.79
CA LEU A 91 2.77 8.91 4.60
C LEU A 91 2.17 8.29 3.33
N ILE A 92 1.87 6.99 3.36
CA ILE A 92 1.20 6.29 2.27
C ILE A 92 0.14 5.32 2.77
N ILE A 93 -0.85 5.09 1.92
CA ILE A 93 -1.89 4.08 2.10
C ILE A 93 -1.87 3.13 0.89
N CYS A 94 -1.53 1.87 1.15
CA CYS A 94 -1.60 0.77 0.20
C CYS A 94 -3.05 0.31 0.02
N THR A 95 -3.40 -0.13 -1.19
CA THR A 95 -4.79 -0.47 -1.54
C THR A 95 -4.92 -1.93 -1.99
N THR A 96 -4.22 -2.32 -3.04
CA THR A 96 -4.30 -3.65 -3.64
C THR A 96 -2.97 -4.01 -4.29
N GLY A 97 -2.68 -5.30 -4.36
CA GLY A 97 -1.54 -5.84 -5.09
C GLY A 97 -1.98 -6.64 -6.32
N LEU A 98 -1.13 -6.69 -7.34
CA LEU A 98 -1.32 -7.58 -8.50
C LEU A 98 -0.02 -8.17 -9.01
N ILE A 99 -0.15 -9.29 -9.72
CA ILE A 99 0.91 -9.88 -10.51
C ILE A 99 0.78 -9.37 -11.95
N LYS A 100 1.77 -8.61 -12.43
CA LYS A 100 1.79 -8.01 -13.76
C LYS A 100 1.97 -9.10 -14.82
N LYS A 101 0.93 -9.29 -15.65
CA LYS A 101 0.91 -10.26 -16.76
C LYS A 101 1.25 -9.62 -18.11
N THR A 102 0.93 -8.35 -18.30
CA THR A 102 1.13 -7.61 -19.56
C THR A 102 1.83 -6.28 -19.28
N GLN A 103 2.32 -5.59 -20.32
CA GLN A 103 2.94 -4.27 -20.15
C GLN A 103 1.93 -3.17 -19.79
N ALA A 104 0.67 -3.33 -20.21
CA ALA A 104 -0.39 -2.36 -19.96
C ALA A 104 -0.70 -2.22 -18.46
N VAL A 105 -1.06 -1.01 -18.05
CA VAL A 105 -1.54 -0.72 -16.69
C VAL A 105 -2.90 -1.39 -16.50
N ASP A 106 -3.07 -2.12 -15.41
CA ASP A 106 -4.34 -2.77 -15.08
C ASP A 106 -5.34 -1.73 -14.55
N GLN A 107 -6.13 -1.19 -15.49
CA GLN A 107 -7.11 -0.14 -15.22
C GLN A 107 -8.17 -0.54 -14.18
N LYS A 108 -8.43 -1.85 -14.00
CA LYS A 108 -9.37 -2.32 -12.97
C LYS A 108 -8.81 -2.06 -11.58
N HIS A 109 -7.51 -2.33 -11.37
CA HIS A 109 -6.86 -2.10 -10.08
C HIS A 109 -6.61 -0.62 -9.81
N VAL A 110 -6.29 0.17 -10.85
CA VAL A 110 -6.19 1.64 -10.73
C VAL A 110 -7.53 2.24 -10.30
N LYS A 111 -8.63 1.89 -10.98
CA LYS A 111 -9.99 2.36 -10.60
C LYS A 111 -10.35 1.96 -9.17
N LYS A 112 -9.96 0.76 -8.74
CA LYS A 112 -10.16 0.31 -7.36
C LYS A 112 -9.35 1.15 -6.37
N ALA A 113 -8.08 1.43 -6.66
CA ALA A 113 -7.23 2.28 -5.83
C ALA A 113 -7.80 3.71 -5.71
N ILE A 114 -8.31 4.28 -6.81
CA ILE A 114 -9.00 5.58 -6.82
C ILE A 114 -10.22 5.56 -5.91
N ARG A 115 -11.10 4.56 -6.05
CA ARG A 115 -12.28 4.42 -5.21
C ARG A 115 -11.91 4.35 -3.72
N LEU A 116 -10.93 3.50 -3.37
CA LEU A 116 -10.48 3.33 -1.98
C LEU A 116 -9.82 4.60 -1.43
N LYS A 117 -9.10 5.36 -2.26
CA LYS A 117 -8.57 6.68 -1.91
C LYS A 117 -9.71 7.65 -1.58
N HIS A 118 -10.75 7.73 -2.40
CA HIS A 118 -11.89 8.61 -2.14
C HIS A 118 -12.63 8.21 -0.86
N GLU A 119 -12.84 6.91 -0.64
CA GLU A 119 -13.42 6.39 0.61
C GLU A 119 -12.57 6.72 1.84
N TYR A 120 -11.24 6.66 1.72
CA TYR A 120 -10.30 7.07 2.78
C TYR A 120 -10.44 8.57 3.07
N LEU A 121 -10.36 9.43 2.05
CA LEU A 121 -10.41 10.88 2.20
C LEU A 121 -11.75 11.34 2.80
N GLU A 122 -12.86 10.74 2.39
CA GLU A 122 -14.17 11.02 2.99
C GLU A 122 -14.25 10.56 4.45
N ALA A 123 -13.64 9.43 4.81
CA ALA A 123 -13.59 8.97 6.18
C ALA A 123 -12.72 9.88 7.07
N VAL A 124 -11.58 10.37 6.57
CA VAL A 124 -10.75 11.38 7.25
C VAL A 124 -11.56 12.65 7.49
N LYS A 125 -12.17 13.20 6.43
CA LYS A 125 -12.97 14.43 6.51
C LYS A 125 -14.13 14.33 7.50
N GLN A 126 -14.71 13.14 7.65
CA GLN A 126 -15.83 12.88 8.56
C GLN A 126 -15.38 12.44 9.97
N ASN A 127 -14.07 12.36 10.25
CA ASN A 127 -13.51 11.76 11.48
C ASN A 127 -14.04 10.34 11.76
N LYS A 128 -14.22 9.54 10.70
CA LYS A 128 -14.69 8.14 10.72
C LYS A 128 -13.63 7.14 10.26
N LEU A 129 -12.37 7.57 10.22
CA LEU A 129 -11.24 6.67 9.97
C LEU A 129 -10.97 5.87 11.24
N ILE A 130 -10.97 4.55 11.12
CA ILE A 130 -10.59 3.62 12.19
C ILE A 130 -9.21 3.09 11.86
N VAL A 131 -8.23 3.44 12.68
CA VAL A 131 -6.86 2.94 12.55
C VAL A 131 -6.71 1.70 13.41
N ILE A 132 -6.13 0.65 12.83
CA ILE A 132 -5.90 -0.64 13.49
C ILE A 132 -4.40 -0.87 13.53
N GLU A 133 -3.87 -1.07 14.72
CA GLU A 133 -2.47 -1.40 14.96
C GLU A 133 -2.41 -2.89 15.38
N GLU A 134 -1.52 -3.67 14.76
CA GLU A 134 -1.22 -5.01 15.28
C GLU A 134 -0.39 -4.84 16.55
N ASN A 135 -1.03 -4.98 17.70
CA ASN A 135 -0.32 -5.17 18.95
C ASN A 135 0.28 -6.57 18.91
N GLU A 136 1.58 -6.68 18.71
CA GLU A 136 2.35 -7.85 19.11
C GLU A 136 2.22 -7.96 20.64
N ASN A 137 1.19 -8.68 21.11
CA ASN A 137 1.25 -9.24 22.44
C ASN A 137 2.40 -10.25 22.41
N GLY A 138 3.55 -9.81 22.89
CA GLY A 138 4.64 -10.69 23.26
C GLY A 138 4.16 -11.65 24.34
N ASP A 139 4.27 -12.93 24.05
CA ASP A 139 4.45 -14.02 25.01
C ASP A 139 5.54 -14.95 24.46
#